data_AF-A0A7J4R424-F1
#
_entry.id   AF-A0A7J4R424-F1
#
_cell.length_a   1.000
_cell.length_b   1.000
_cell.length_c   1.000
_cell.angle_alpha   90.00
_cell.angle_beta   90.00
_cell.angle_gamma   90.00
#
_symmetry.space_group_name_H-M   'P 1'
#
loop_
_entity.id
_entity.type
_entity.pdbx_description
1 polymer ?
#
loop_
_entity_poly.entity_id
_entity_poly.type
_entity_poly.pdbx_seq_one_letter_code
_entity_poly.pdbx_strand_id
1 'polypeptide(L)'
;MQEKSLRLRGLFLTAVLLSVSLAGCLETFDSTTKPRATLEAYPLLIQEGEMVTFDARQSDAIEGIITAYRWDFGDGEKTETVTGFTSHIYDIFGAYTVSLEVENDQGGVDEAFTVVVVNGVPTIELTYPENPRAGDAVLLDASSSSDPESAELSYQWDLDWSTDTDGDGDGRNDVDSTE
;
A
#
# COMPACT_ATOMS: atom_id res chain seq x y z
N MET A 1 35.50 -106.87 7.63
CA MET A 1 36.20 -106.64 6.36
C MET A 1 36.06 -105.16 6.03
N GLN A 2 37.19 -104.43 5.95
CA GLN A 2 37.37 -103.06 5.47
C GLN A 2 36.82 -101.88 6.31
N GLU A 3 37.75 -101.16 6.93
CA GLU A 3 37.70 -99.72 7.19
C GLU A 3 37.37 -98.94 5.90
N LYS A 4 36.72 -97.77 6.06
CA LYS A 4 37.17 -96.55 5.38
C LYS A 4 36.66 -95.31 6.11
N SER A 5 37.65 -94.52 6.52
CA SER A 5 37.61 -93.18 7.08
C SER A 5 37.31 -92.12 5.99
N LEU A 6 37.35 -90.83 6.42
CA LEU A 6 37.45 -89.57 5.64
C LEU A 6 36.10 -88.92 5.23
N ARG A 7 35.79 -87.62 5.44
CA ARG A 7 36.51 -86.43 5.96
C ARG A 7 35.54 -85.39 6.54
N LEU A 8 36.05 -84.70 7.56
CA LEU A 8 35.63 -83.40 8.08
C LEU A 8 35.82 -82.30 7.01
N ARG A 9 34.79 -81.50 6.71
CA ARG A 9 34.94 -80.21 6.01
C ARG A 9 33.87 -79.19 6.44
N GLY A 10 34.35 -78.08 6.99
CA GLY A 10 33.86 -76.74 6.65
C GLY A 10 32.73 -76.16 7.49
N LEU A 11 33.09 -75.53 8.60
CA LEU A 11 32.34 -74.47 9.25
C LEU A 11 32.27 -73.25 8.30
N PHE A 12 31.11 -72.68 8.01
CA PHE A 12 30.98 -71.26 7.67
C PHE A 12 29.64 -70.71 8.18
N LEU A 13 29.73 -70.05 9.33
CA LEU A 13 28.74 -69.14 9.89
C LEU A 13 28.56 -67.97 8.90
N THR A 14 27.34 -67.68 8.46
CA THR A 14 27.00 -66.36 7.89
C THR A 14 25.69 -65.88 8.51
N ALA A 15 25.80 -65.24 9.68
CA ALA A 15 24.74 -64.41 10.22
C ALA A 15 24.66 -63.12 9.39
N VAL A 16 23.63 -63.00 8.56
CA VAL A 16 23.30 -61.75 7.87
C VAL A 16 22.56 -60.86 8.87
N LEU A 17 23.31 -60.05 9.62
CA LEU A 17 22.76 -58.90 10.33
C LEU A 17 22.33 -57.88 9.29
N LEU A 18 21.03 -57.87 8.97
CA LEU A 18 20.41 -56.83 8.18
C LEU A 18 20.34 -55.57 9.04
N SER A 19 21.40 -54.75 8.99
CA SER A 19 21.40 -53.41 9.55
C SER A 19 20.42 -52.56 8.74
N VAL A 20 19.18 -52.46 9.22
CA VAL A 20 18.26 -51.44 8.72
C VAL A 20 18.85 -50.10 9.19
N SER A 21 19.56 -49.43 8.30
CA SER A 21 19.83 -48.01 8.46
C SER A 21 18.48 -47.31 8.44
N LEU A 22 17.93 -47.01 9.62
CA LEU A 22 17.00 -45.89 9.75
C LEU A 22 17.80 -44.65 9.35
N ALA A 23 17.90 -44.41 8.04
CA ALA A 23 18.19 -43.09 7.53
C ALA A 23 17.13 -42.21 8.15
N GLY A 24 17.54 -41.37 9.10
CA GLY A 24 16.67 -40.42 9.73
C GLY A 24 15.94 -39.65 8.64
N CYS A 25 14.62 -39.71 8.66
CA CYS A 25 13.82 -38.58 8.26
C CYS A 25 14.12 -37.45 9.27
N LEU A 26 15.28 -36.81 9.13
CA LEU A 26 15.43 -35.40 9.46
C LEU A 26 14.75 -34.63 8.32
N GLU A 27 13.44 -34.87 8.14
CA GLU A 27 12.62 -33.84 7.54
C GLU A 27 12.60 -32.73 8.56
N THR A 28 13.39 -31.70 8.26
CA THR A 28 13.32 -30.40 8.92
C THR A 28 11.86 -29.96 8.84
N PHE A 29 11.10 -30.11 9.92
CA PHE A 29 9.83 -29.41 10.06
C PHE A 29 10.19 -27.93 10.11
N ASP A 30 10.18 -27.30 8.95
CA ASP A 30 10.13 -25.86 8.81
C ASP A 30 8.82 -25.41 9.45
N SER A 31 8.86 -25.17 10.76
CA SER A 31 7.73 -24.70 11.56
C SER A 31 7.70 -23.18 11.55
N THR A 32 7.88 -22.58 10.38
CA THR A 32 7.69 -21.14 10.18
C THR A 32 6.21 -20.82 10.27
N THR A 33 5.77 -20.47 11.47
CA THR A 33 4.40 -20.01 11.71
C THR A 33 4.28 -18.61 11.11
N LYS A 34 3.43 -18.45 10.09
CA LYS A 34 3.21 -17.14 9.46
C LYS A 34 2.46 -16.20 10.40
N PRO A 35 2.81 -14.90 10.44
CA PRO A 35 1.99 -13.90 11.11
C PRO A 35 0.64 -13.74 10.39
N ARG A 36 -0.25 -12.94 10.97
CA ARG A 36 -1.45 -12.40 10.34
C ARG A 36 -1.29 -10.90 10.20
N ALA A 37 -1.09 -10.44 8.97
CA ALA A 37 -0.97 -9.02 8.67
C ALA A 37 -2.35 -8.34 8.70
N THR A 38 -2.41 -7.14 9.26
CA THR A 38 -3.57 -6.25 9.17
C THR A 38 -3.10 -4.86 8.78
N LEU A 39 -3.85 -4.19 7.91
CA LEU A 39 -3.52 -2.86 7.42
C LEU A 39 -4.77 -1.97 7.44
N GLU A 40 -4.68 -0.87 8.16
CA GLU A 40 -5.65 0.22 8.11
C GLU A 40 -4.97 1.48 7.56
N ALA A 41 -5.67 2.22 6.71
CA ALA A 41 -5.20 3.50 6.17
C ALA A 41 -6.28 4.56 6.32
N TYR A 42 -5.89 5.78 6.66
CA TYR A 42 -6.80 6.91 6.80
C TYR A 42 -6.10 8.25 6.52
N PRO A 43 -6.71 9.14 5.70
CA PRO A 43 -7.92 8.92 4.90
C PRO A 43 -7.67 7.96 3.71
N LEU A 44 -8.74 7.42 3.10
CA LEU A 44 -8.64 6.63 1.86
C LEU A 44 -8.93 7.44 0.59
N LEU A 45 -9.49 8.64 0.75
CA LEU A 45 -9.75 9.61 -0.30
C LEU A 45 -9.12 10.93 0.14
N ILE A 46 -8.16 11.41 -0.64
CA ILE A 46 -7.40 12.63 -0.36
C ILE A 46 -7.21 13.44 -1.64
N GLN A 47 -6.73 14.68 -1.52
CA GLN A 47 -6.22 15.45 -2.66
C GLN A 47 -4.70 15.22 -2.84
N GLU A 48 -4.19 15.51 -4.02
CA GLU A 48 -2.73 15.54 -4.25
C GLU A 48 -2.01 16.47 -3.25
N GLY A 49 -0.84 16.05 -2.79
CA GLY A 49 -0.05 16.72 -1.75
C GLY A 49 -0.52 16.46 -0.32
N GLU A 50 -1.63 15.74 -0.11
CA GLU A 50 -2.09 15.37 1.22
C GLU A 50 -1.44 14.09 1.75
N MET A 51 -1.51 13.92 3.06
CA MET A 51 -0.91 12.81 3.78
C MET A 51 -1.94 11.73 4.14
N VAL A 52 -1.55 10.47 4.00
CA VAL A 52 -2.24 9.30 4.55
C VAL A 52 -1.45 8.70 5.70
N THR A 53 -2.15 8.28 6.75
CA THR A 53 -1.57 7.50 7.85
C THR A 53 -1.88 6.02 7.67
N PHE A 54 -0.92 5.17 7.99
CA PHE A 54 -1.02 3.72 7.88
C PHE A 54 -0.75 3.07 9.24
N ASP A 55 -1.67 2.21 9.68
CA ASP A 55 -1.62 1.51 10.95
C ASP A 55 -1.75 0.00 10.75
N ALA A 56 -0.72 -0.72 11.16
CA ALA A 56 -0.65 -2.17 11.14
C ALA A 56 -0.44 -2.77 12.52
N ARG A 57 -0.60 -1.99 13.60
CA ARG A 57 -0.36 -2.42 14.98
C ARG A 57 -1.31 -3.52 15.46
N GLN A 58 -2.40 -3.77 14.73
CA GLN A 58 -3.31 -4.90 14.97
C GLN A 58 -2.83 -6.23 14.35
N SER A 59 -1.67 -6.23 13.68
CA SER A 59 -1.07 -7.44 13.14
C SER A 59 -0.67 -8.38 14.28
N ASP A 60 -0.79 -9.68 14.03
CA ASP A 60 -0.57 -10.71 15.05
C ASP A 60 0.56 -11.63 14.61
N ALA A 61 1.57 -11.82 15.45
CA ALA A 61 2.69 -12.72 15.13
C ALA A 61 2.24 -14.18 15.01
N ILE A 62 1.08 -14.54 15.59
CA ILE A 62 0.58 -15.90 15.85
C ILE A 62 1.48 -16.65 16.84
N GLU A 63 2.78 -16.71 16.55
CA GLU A 63 3.86 -17.16 17.43
C GLU A 63 5.04 -16.18 17.35
N GLY A 64 5.77 -16.01 18.46
CA GLY A 64 6.93 -15.13 18.52
C GLY A 64 6.57 -13.64 18.58
N ILE A 65 7.40 -12.81 17.96
CA ILE A 65 7.20 -11.35 17.86
C ILE A 65 7.31 -10.87 16.41
N ILE A 66 6.57 -9.82 16.04
CA ILE A 66 6.77 -9.13 14.77
C ILE A 66 8.10 -8.37 14.82
N THR A 67 8.92 -8.54 13.79
CA THR A 67 10.27 -7.96 13.68
C THR A 67 10.33 -6.85 12.64
N ALA A 68 9.49 -6.89 11.60
CA ALA A 68 9.47 -5.87 10.55
C ALA A 68 8.07 -5.68 9.94
N TYR A 69 7.82 -4.44 9.52
CA TYR A 69 6.71 -4.02 8.67
C TYR A 69 7.31 -3.32 7.46
N ARG A 70 7.19 -3.90 6.27
CA ARG A 70 7.67 -3.34 5.00
C ARG A 70 6.50 -2.79 4.21
N TRP A 71 6.57 -1.51 3.94
CA TRP A 71 5.52 -0.74 3.27
C TRP A 71 5.95 -0.44 1.84
N ASP A 72 5.05 -0.66 0.90
CA ASP A 72 5.13 -0.15 -0.47
C ASP A 72 3.87 0.69 -0.70
N PHE A 73 4.05 1.98 -0.95
CA PHE A 73 2.94 2.93 -1.06
C PHE A 73 2.28 2.92 -2.44
N GLY A 74 2.81 2.12 -3.38
CA GLY A 74 2.25 1.95 -4.72
C GLY A 74 2.65 3.03 -5.72
N ASP A 75 3.38 4.06 -5.28
CA ASP A 75 3.89 5.17 -6.11
C ASP A 75 5.40 5.03 -6.44
N GLY A 76 6.01 3.94 -5.99
CA GLY A 76 7.44 3.66 -6.13
C GLY A 76 8.24 3.92 -4.86
N GLU A 77 7.66 4.58 -3.85
CA GLU A 77 8.28 4.74 -2.54
C GLU A 77 8.00 3.54 -1.62
N LYS A 78 9.02 3.19 -0.83
CA LYS A 78 8.97 2.08 0.13
C LYS A 78 9.63 2.47 1.42
N THR A 79 9.16 1.91 2.53
CA THR A 79 9.79 2.12 3.83
C THR A 79 9.69 0.87 4.70
N GLU A 80 10.54 0.75 5.72
CA GLU A 80 10.47 -0.33 6.71
C GLU A 80 10.38 0.27 8.11
N THR A 81 9.50 -0.28 8.95
CA THR A 81 9.32 0.15 10.35
C THR A 81 9.26 -1.05 11.28
N VAL A 82 9.48 -0.82 12.58
CA VAL A 82 9.30 -1.83 13.63
C VAL A 82 8.04 -1.61 14.47
N THR A 83 7.47 -0.40 14.45
CA THR A 83 6.31 -0.03 15.28
C THR A 83 4.97 -0.31 14.61
N GLY A 84 4.95 -0.65 13.32
CA GLY A 84 3.71 -0.91 12.57
C GLY A 84 2.87 0.35 12.32
N PHE A 85 3.49 1.53 12.31
CA PHE A 85 2.80 2.80 12.05
C PHE A 85 3.69 3.72 11.23
N THR A 86 3.15 4.31 10.16
CA THR A 86 3.85 5.26 9.29
C THR A 86 2.87 6.21 8.61
N SER A 87 3.38 7.18 7.86
CA SER A 87 2.60 8.08 7.02
C SER A 87 3.30 8.32 5.68
N HIS A 88 2.54 8.67 4.66
CA HIS A 88 3.04 8.98 3.32
C HIS A 88 2.29 10.15 2.69
N ILE A 89 2.96 10.95 1.87
CA ILE A 89 2.35 12.05 1.11
C ILE A 89 2.30 11.63 -0.36
N TYR A 90 1.14 11.79 -1.00
CA TYR A 90 0.97 11.47 -2.42
C TYR A 90 0.94 12.75 -3.26
N ASP A 91 2.01 13.01 -4.01
CA ASP A 91 2.15 14.25 -4.80
C ASP A 91 1.43 14.22 -6.16
N ILE A 92 1.00 13.05 -6.61
CA ILE A 92 0.37 12.86 -7.93
C ILE A 92 -1.00 12.21 -7.71
N PHE A 93 -2.01 12.67 -8.44
CA PHE A 93 -3.33 12.05 -8.42
C PHE A 93 -3.33 10.65 -9.04
N GLY A 94 -4.23 9.81 -8.55
CA GLY A 94 -4.35 8.42 -8.99
C GLY A 94 -4.85 7.48 -7.90
N ALA A 95 -4.99 6.21 -8.26
CA ALA A 95 -5.32 5.14 -7.33
C ALA A 95 -4.06 4.30 -7.02
N TYR A 96 -3.68 4.27 -5.75
CA TYR A 96 -2.49 3.59 -5.27
C TYR A 96 -2.87 2.34 -4.49
N THR A 97 -2.37 1.18 -4.94
CA THR A 97 -2.47 -0.06 -4.16
C THR A 97 -1.29 -0.12 -3.20
N VAL A 98 -1.57 0.09 -1.92
CA VAL A 98 -0.58 0.03 -0.85
C VAL A 98 -0.47 -1.42 -0.40
N SER A 99 0.75 -1.95 -0.32
CA SER A 99 1.03 -3.27 0.22
C SER A 99 1.89 -3.19 1.48
N LEU A 100 1.52 -3.97 2.47
CA LEU A 100 2.28 -4.19 3.68
C LEU A 100 2.71 -5.65 3.73
N GLU A 101 4.00 -5.91 3.97
CA GLU A 101 4.53 -7.21 4.34
C GLU A 101 4.94 -7.18 5.83
N VAL A 102 4.46 -8.16 6.61
CA VAL A 102 4.77 -8.31 8.05
C VAL A 102 5.61 -9.56 8.24
N GLU A 103 6.75 -9.43 8.94
CA GLU A 103 7.66 -10.53 9.26
C GLU A 103 7.73 -10.77 10.77
N ASN A 104 7.75 -12.03 11.21
CA ASN A 104 8.01 -12.40 12.60
C ASN A 104 9.42 -12.97 12.82
N ASP A 105 9.82 -13.11 14.09
CA ASP A 105 11.15 -13.60 14.49
C ASP A 105 11.43 -15.08 14.16
N GLN A 106 10.41 -15.81 13.69
CA GLN A 106 10.58 -17.16 13.15
C GLN A 106 10.85 -17.16 11.64
N GLY A 107 10.82 -15.99 10.98
CA GLY A 107 10.97 -15.84 9.53
C GLY A 107 9.66 -16.06 8.76
N GLY A 108 8.53 -16.16 9.45
CA GLY A 108 7.20 -16.21 8.83
C GLY A 108 6.81 -14.84 8.28
N VAL A 109 6.15 -14.84 7.13
CA VAL A 109 5.77 -13.62 6.42
C VAL A 109 4.31 -13.68 5.95
N ASP A 110 3.60 -12.56 6.05
CA ASP A 110 2.23 -12.38 5.55
C ASP A 110 2.03 -10.97 4.98
N GLU A 111 1.04 -10.79 4.09
CA GLU A 111 0.79 -9.53 3.39
C GLU A 111 -0.63 -9.01 3.59
N ALA A 112 -0.78 -7.68 3.61
CA ALA A 112 -2.07 -6.99 3.60
C ALA A 112 -2.06 -5.83 2.60
N PHE A 113 -3.23 -5.49 2.05
CA PHE A 113 -3.37 -4.48 1.00
C PHE A 113 -4.51 -3.51 1.30
N THR A 114 -4.37 -2.27 0.85
CA THR A 114 -5.45 -1.29 0.80
C THR A 114 -5.28 -0.39 -0.43
N VAL A 115 -6.32 0.36 -0.78
CA VAL A 115 -6.29 1.31 -1.90
C VAL A 115 -6.52 2.72 -1.37
N VAL A 116 -5.60 3.61 -1.71
CA VAL A 116 -5.74 5.06 -1.50
C VAL A 116 -6.08 5.69 -2.83
N VAL A 117 -7.10 6.54 -2.85
CA VAL A 117 -7.49 7.35 -4.01
C VAL A 117 -7.09 8.79 -3.75
N VAL A 118 -6.32 9.35 -4.68
CA VAL A 118 -5.81 10.72 -4.65
C VAL A 118 -6.47 11.45 -5.81
N ASN A 119 -7.30 12.45 -5.53
CA ASN A 119 -7.90 13.29 -6.57
C ASN A 119 -6.94 14.42 -6.95
N GLY A 120 -6.97 14.79 -8.22
CA GLY A 120 -6.21 15.91 -8.72
C GLY A 120 -6.82 17.25 -8.34
N VAL A 121 -6.05 18.30 -8.53
CA VAL A 121 -6.57 19.66 -8.50
C VAL A 121 -7.21 20.01 -9.85
N PRO A 122 -8.38 20.67 -9.87
CA PRO A 122 -8.97 21.14 -11.10
C PRO A 122 -8.10 22.24 -11.73
N THR A 123 -7.99 22.21 -13.06
CA THR A 123 -7.33 23.25 -13.84
C THR A 123 -8.37 24.25 -14.32
N ILE A 124 -8.15 25.53 -14.00
CA ILE A 124 -9.02 26.63 -14.43
C ILE A 124 -8.50 27.20 -15.75
N GLU A 125 -9.36 27.23 -16.76
CA GLU A 125 -9.10 27.85 -18.06
C GLU A 125 -10.12 28.95 -18.29
N LEU A 126 -9.67 30.21 -18.18
CA LEU A 126 -10.52 31.39 -18.30
C LEU A 126 -10.28 32.10 -19.64
N THR A 127 -11.33 32.21 -20.44
CA THR A 127 -11.36 33.00 -21.67
C THR A 127 -12.10 34.32 -21.43
N TYR A 128 -11.46 35.42 -21.82
CA TYR A 128 -12.00 36.78 -21.70
C TYR A 128 -11.45 37.69 -22.81
N PRO A 129 -12.14 38.79 -23.16
CA PRO A 129 -11.65 39.75 -24.14
C PRO A 129 -10.48 40.57 -23.57
N GLU A 130 -9.38 40.69 -24.31
CA GLU A 130 -8.15 41.35 -23.84
C GLU A 130 -8.27 42.89 -23.69
N ASN A 131 -9.26 43.53 -24.35
CA ASN A 131 -9.35 45.00 -24.40
C ASN A 131 -10.81 45.51 -24.45
N PRO A 132 -11.63 45.26 -23.42
CA PRO A 132 -12.97 45.82 -23.36
C PRO A 132 -12.92 47.34 -23.17
N ARG A 133 -13.88 48.05 -23.75
CA ARG A 133 -14.06 49.49 -23.55
C ARG A 133 -15.09 49.74 -22.46
N ALA A 134 -15.04 50.92 -21.87
CA ALA A 134 -16.04 51.33 -20.89
C ALA A 134 -17.45 51.25 -21.50
N GLY A 135 -18.32 50.49 -20.86
CA GLY A 135 -19.69 50.23 -21.30
C GLY A 135 -19.86 49.01 -22.20
N ASP A 136 -18.78 48.29 -22.56
CA ASP A 136 -18.91 47.01 -23.26
C ASP A 136 -19.43 45.93 -22.30
N ALA A 137 -20.31 45.08 -22.80
CA ALA A 137 -20.63 43.83 -22.13
C ALA A 137 -19.51 42.81 -22.43
N VAL A 138 -18.99 42.19 -21.38
CA VAL A 138 -17.92 41.19 -21.47
C VAL A 138 -18.49 39.81 -21.16
N LEU A 139 -18.12 38.83 -21.97
CA LEU A 139 -18.33 37.42 -21.65
C LEU A 139 -17.06 36.88 -20.99
N LEU A 140 -17.22 36.33 -19.80
CA LEU A 140 -16.23 35.50 -19.13
C LEU A 140 -16.64 34.05 -19.33
N ASP A 141 -15.70 33.23 -19.78
CA ASP A 141 -15.97 31.83 -20.10
C ASP A 141 -14.92 30.94 -19.44
N ALA A 142 -15.32 30.21 -18.40
CA ALA A 142 -14.50 29.22 -17.71
C ALA A 142 -14.85 27.77 -18.11
N SER A 143 -15.67 27.57 -19.15
CA SER A 143 -16.19 26.24 -19.54
C SER A 143 -15.13 25.27 -20.05
N SER A 144 -13.93 25.77 -20.36
CA SER A 144 -12.77 24.94 -20.72
C SER A 144 -11.99 24.42 -19.50
N SER A 145 -12.38 24.82 -18.29
CA SER A 145 -11.80 24.29 -17.05
C SER A 145 -12.11 22.81 -16.92
N SER A 146 -11.22 22.05 -16.29
CA SER A 146 -11.36 20.60 -16.17
C SER A 146 -10.85 20.08 -14.85
N ASP A 147 -11.57 19.14 -14.28
CA ASP A 147 -11.10 18.28 -13.20
C ASP A 147 -10.44 17.01 -13.80
N PRO A 148 -9.25 16.58 -13.31
CA PRO A 148 -8.58 15.39 -13.83
C PRO A 148 -9.42 14.11 -13.75
N GLU A 149 -10.29 13.99 -12.74
CA GLU A 149 -11.23 12.88 -12.56
C GLU A 149 -12.56 13.12 -13.30
N SER A 150 -12.67 14.20 -14.07
CA SER A 150 -13.88 14.64 -14.77
C SER A 150 -15.06 14.89 -13.82
N ALA A 151 -14.79 15.31 -12.58
CA ALA A 151 -15.81 15.77 -11.67
C ALA A 151 -16.53 17.01 -12.22
N GLU A 152 -17.79 17.18 -11.80
CA GLU A 152 -18.55 18.40 -12.10
C GLU A 152 -17.95 19.58 -11.35
N LEU A 153 -17.63 20.65 -12.09
CA LEU A 153 -17.10 21.89 -11.55
C LEU A 153 -18.24 22.87 -11.26
N SER A 154 -18.19 23.53 -10.11
CA SER A 154 -19.01 24.69 -9.79
C SER A 154 -18.21 25.97 -9.95
N TYR A 155 -18.80 27.01 -10.50
CA TYR A 155 -18.11 28.28 -10.74
C TYR A 155 -18.64 29.38 -9.85
N GLN A 156 -17.73 30.14 -9.28
CA GLN A 156 -18.03 31.33 -8.48
C GLN A 156 -17.21 32.48 -9.04
N TRP A 157 -17.86 33.62 -9.23
CA TRP A 157 -17.27 34.82 -9.82
C TRP A 157 -17.29 35.93 -8.79
N ASP A 158 -16.11 36.44 -8.46
CA ASP A 158 -15.88 37.77 -7.88
C ASP A 158 -15.50 38.68 -9.05
N LEU A 159 -16.33 39.69 -9.32
CA LEU A 159 -16.15 40.63 -10.41
C LEU A 159 -15.66 41.99 -9.92
N ASP A 160 -15.42 42.16 -8.61
CA ASP A 160 -15.20 43.49 -8.05
C ASP A 160 -14.10 43.67 -6.99
N TRP A 161 -13.33 42.69 -6.53
CA TRP A 161 -12.07 42.85 -5.73
C TRP A 161 -12.12 43.63 -4.39
N SER A 162 -13.08 44.53 -4.17
CA SER A 162 -13.06 45.46 -3.03
C SER A 162 -14.40 45.68 -2.37
N THR A 163 -15.50 45.18 -2.95
CA THR A 163 -16.75 45.07 -2.22
C THR A 163 -16.66 43.82 -1.35
N ASP A 164 -17.26 43.87 -0.16
CA ASP A 164 -17.33 42.75 0.77
C ASP A 164 -18.80 42.49 1.04
N THR A 165 -19.41 41.70 0.16
CA THR A 165 -20.85 41.47 0.12
C THR A 165 -21.33 40.52 1.22
N ASP A 166 -20.48 39.61 1.68
CA ASP A 166 -20.81 38.64 2.74
C ASP A 166 -20.39 39.12 4.15
N GLY A 167 -19.56 40.16 4.23
CA GLY A 167 -19.22 40.91 5.44
C GLY A 167 -18.17 40.23 6.31
N ASP A 168 -17.33 39.36 5.75
CA ASP A 168 -16.29 38.63 6.48
C ASP A 168 -15.00 39.44 6.69
N GLY A 169 -14.87 40.58 6.00
CA GLY A 169 -13.73 41.50 6.06
C GLY A 169 -12.67 41.32 4.97
N ASP A 170 -12.85 40.40 4.01
CA ASP A 170 -11.99 40.21 2.84
C ASP A 170 -12.77 40.28 1.52
N GLY A 171 -12.95 41.49 0.97
CA GLY A 171 -13.66 41.70 -0.30
C GLY A 171 -13.00 41.16 -1.58
N ARG A 172 -12.08 40.19 -1.47
CA ARG A 172 -11.42 39.52 -2.62
C ARG A 172 -11.88 38.09 -2.82
N ASN A 173 -12.75 37.62 -1.94
CA ASN A 173 -13.28 36.26 -1.96
C ASN A 173 -14.82 36.27 -1.93
N ASP A 174 -15.44 37.44 -2.07
CA ASP A 174 -16.88 37.57 -2.04
C ASP A 174 -17.46 37.21 -3.41
N VAL A 175 -18.53 36.42 -3.37
CA VAL A 175 -19.08 35.82 -4.58
C VAL A 175 -20.19 36.70 -5.11
N ASP A 176 -19.94 37.35 -6.25
CA ASP A 176 -20.92 38.18 -6.96
C ASP A 176 -21.92 37.35 -7.77
N SER A 177 -21.47 36.20 -8.31
CA SER A 177 -22.31 35.32 -9.11
C SER A 177 -21.87 33.86 -9.00
N THR A 178 -22.83 32.94 -9.04
CA THR A 178 -22.60 31.49 -9.06
C THR A 178 -23.23 30.88 -10.31
N GLU A 179 -22.59 29.85 -10.87
CA GLU A 179 -23.15 28.98 -11.92
C GLU A 179 -22.84 27.50 -11.65
#